data_AF-A0A9E0PGN7-F1
#
_entry.id   AF-A0A9E0PGN7-F1
#
_cell.length_a   1.000
_cell.length_b   1.000
_cell.length_c   1.000
_cell.angle_alpha   90.00
_cell.angle_beta   90.00
_cell.angle_gamma   90.00
#
_symmetry.space_group_name_H-M   'P 1'
#
loop_
_entity.id
_entity.type
_entity.pdbx_description
1 polymer ?
#
loop_
_entity_poly.entity_id
_entity_poly.type
_entity_poly.pdbx_seq_one_letter_code
_entity_poly.pdbx_strand_id
1 'polypeptide(L)' 'MAEPWLPTLITATPQEGFELAITLSRRGVKYTQPDMETLKQLRPEYAQSADGLTAASQVIAINFQTVSAANNYWRK' A
#
# COMPACT_ATOMS: atom_id res chain seq x y z
N MET A 1 1.37 -17.33 18.74
CA MET A 1 0.50 -16.43 17.95
C MET A 1 1.35 -15.80 16.87
N ALA A 2 0.87 -15.68 15.63
CA ALA A 2 1.64 -15.00 14.59
C ALA A 2 1.78 -13.52 14.94
N GLU A 3 2.95 -12.93 14.70
CA GLU A 3 3.17 -11.51 14.92
C GLU A 3 2.29 -10.66 13.99
N PRO A 4 1.78 -9.51 14.45
CA PRO A 4 1.02 -8.61 13.60
C PRO A 4 1.92 -8.08 12.47
N TRP A 5 1.46 -8.18 11.22
CA TRP A 5 2.24 -7.72 10.07
C TRP A 5 2.36 -6.19 9.98
N LEU A 6 1.46 -5.45 10.64
CA LEU A 6 1.44 -3.98 10.73
C LEU A 6 1.61 -3.55 12.19
N PRO A 7 2.83 -3.55 12.74
CA PRO A 7 3.06 -3.21 14.14
C PRO A 7 3.01 -1.70 14.41
N THR A 8 3.28 -0.86 13.42
CA THR A 8 3.31 0.61 13.57
C THR A 8 3.09 1.33 12.23
N LEU A 9 2.66 2.59 12.28
CA LEU A 9 2.66 3.52 11.16
C LEU A 9 3.88 4.47 11.15
N ILE A 10 4.73 4.40 12.18
CA ILE A 10 5.90 5.26 12.32
C ILE A 10 7.05 4.72 11.49
N THR A 11 7.67 5.57 10.67
CA THR A 11 8.80 5.28 9.79
C THR A 11 9.87 6.36 9.92
N ALA A 12 11.14 6.00 9.73
CA ALA A 12 12.25 6.93 9.96
C ALA A 12 12.36 7.99 8.86
N THR A 13 11.94 7.65 7.64
CA THR A 13 12.05 8.53 6.46
C THR A 13 10.76 8.59 5.64
N PRO A 14 10.58 9.65 4.82
CA PRO A 14 9.48 9.71 3.86
C PRO A 14 9.46 8.55 2.88
N GLN A 15 10.62 8.05 2.46
CA GLN A 15 10.72 6.91 1.56
C GLN A 15 10.17 5.63 2.19
N GLU A 16 10.60 5.32 3.43
CA GLU A 16 10.05 4.19 4.18
C GLU A 16 8.53 4.34 4.40
N GLY A 17 8.06 5.57 4.62
CA GLY A 17 6.64 5.87 4.74
C GLY A 17 5.87 5.56 3.45
N PHE A 18 6.46 5.85 2.29
CA PHE A 18 5.88 5.54 0.99
C PHE A 18 5.86 4.02 0.72
N GLU A 19 6.94 3.32 1.04
CA GLU A 19 7.02 1.85 0.95
C GLU A 19 6.00 1.16 1.88
N LEU A 20 5.79 1.71 3.08
CA LEU A 20 4.73 1.27 3.97
C LEU A 20 3.34 1.49 3.34
N ALA A 21 3.08 2.66 2.75
CA ALA A 21 1.81 2.96 2.08
C ALA A 21 1.52 2.01 0.89
N ILE A 22 2.54 1.64 0.12
CA ILE A 22 2.44 0.60 -0.92
C ILE A 22 2.03 -0.74 -0.29
N THR A 23 2.66 -1.10 0.81
CA THR A 23 2.39 -2.36 1.52
C THR A 23 0.95 -2.41 2.04
N LEU A 24 0.47 -1.33 2.67
CA LEU A 24 -0.93 -1.18 3.11
C LEU A 24 -1.90 -1.39 1.95
N SER A 25 -1.65 -0.71 0.82
CA SER A 25 -2.49 -0.79 -0.38
C SER A 25 -2.59 -2.23 -0.92
N ARG A 26 -1.45 -2.92 -1.03
CA ARG A 26 -1.40 -4.31 -1.51
C ARG A 26 -2.03 -5.30 -0.53
N ARG A 27 -1.92 -5.04 0.78
CA ARG A 27 -2.52 -5.90 1.81
C ARG A 27 -4.04 -5.81 1.80
N GLY A 28 -4.62 -4.63 1.58
CA GLY A 28 -6.07 -4.49 1.41
C GLY A 28 -6.63 -5.38 0.29
N VAL A 29 -5.96 -5.40 -0.87
CA VAL A 29 -6.33 -6.28 -1.99
C VAL A 29 -6.23 -7.75 -1.59
N LYS A 30 -5.13 -8.15 -0.93
CA LYS A 30 -4.93 -9.54 -0.47
C LYS A 30 -5.93 -9.99 0.60
N TYR A 31 -6.40 -9.09 1.46
CA TYR A 31 -7.44 -9.41 2.44
C TYR A 31 -8.81 -9.60 1.78
N THR A 32 -9.08 -8.83 0.72
CA THR A 32 -10.35 -8.90 -0.03
C THR A 32 -10.39 -10.14 -0.93
N GLN A 33 -9.27 -10.46 -1.58
CA GLN A 33 -9.08 -11.65 -2.39
C GLN A 33 -7.86 -12.45 -1.89
N PRO A 34 -8.07 -13.49 -1.07
CA PRO A 34 -6.98 -14.29 -0.50
C PRO A 34 -6.38 -15.30 -1.49
N ASP A 35 -7.08 -15.65 -2.58
CA ASP A 35 -6.58 -16.58 -3.57
C ASP A 35 -5.50 -15.96 -4.46
N MET A 36 -4.30 -16.54 -4.37
CA MET A 36 -3.13 -16.09 -5.12
C MET A 36 -3.23 -16.39 -6.61
N GLU A 37 -3.98 -17.43 -7.03
CA GLU A 37 -4.15 -17.72 -8.45
C GLU A 37 -5.04 -16.67 -9.12
N THR A 38 -6.18 -16.35 -8.51
CA THR A 38 -7.05 -15.25 -8.94
C THR A 38 -6.27 -13.93 -9.02
N LEU A 39 -5.47 -13.58 -8.00
CA LEU A 39 -4.66 -12.34 -8.04
C LEU A 39 -3.65 -12.32 -9.19
N LYS A 40 -3.03 -13.46 -9.52
CA LYS A 40 -2.10 -13.56 -10.66
C LYS A 40 -2.82 -13.38 -11.99
N GLN A 41 -4.00 -13.95 -12.12
CA GLN A 41 -4.82 -13.84 -13.33
C GLN A 41 -5.27 -12.40 -13.59
N LEU A 42 -5.65 -11.65 -12.54
CA LEU A 42 -6.10 -10.25 -12.66
C LEU A 42 -4.95 -9.24 -12.83
N ARG A 43 -3.71 -9.62 -12.51
CA ARG A 43 -2.57 -8.68 -12.50
C ARG A 43 -2.29 -8.02 -13.86
N PRO A 44 -2.28 -8.74 -15.00
CA PRO A 44 -2.05 -8.12 -16.30
C PRO A 44 -3.06 -7.03 -16.65
N GLU A 45 -4.33 -7.20 -16.25
CA GLU A 45 -5.41 -6.27 -16.59
C GLU A 45 -5.14 -4.86 -16.05
N TYR A 46 -4.90 -4.74 -14.75
CA TYR A 46 -4.66 -3.42 -14.15
C TYR A 46 -3.23 -2.92 -14.38
N ALA A 47 -2.24 -3.81 -14.53
CA ALA A 47 -0.84 -3.42 -14.73
C ALA A 47 -0.55 -2.90 -16.14
N GLN A 48 -1.40 -3.21 -17.12
CA GLN A 48 -1.29 -2.73 -18.50
C GLN A 48 -2.36 -1.67 -18.85
N SER A 49 -3.22 -1.32 -17.90
CA SER A 49 -4.26 -0.29 -18.06
C SER A 49 -3.80 1.04 -17.46
N ALA A 50 -3.93 2.13 -18.22
CA ALA A 50 -3.65 3.48 -17.73
C ALA A 50 -4.54 3.84 -16.52
N ASP A 51 -5.82 3.46 -16.57
CA ASP A 51 -6.77 3.66 -15.48
C ASP A 51 -6.39 2.80 -14.27
N GLY A 52 -5.98 1.55 -14.49
CA GLY A 52 -5.53 0.64 -13.43
C GLY A 52 -4.28 1.15 -12.71
N LEU A 53 -3.29 1.66 -13.45
CA LEU A 53 -2.08 2.26 -12.89
C LEU A 53 -2.39 3.55 -12.13
N THR A 54 -3.29 4.39 -12.66
CA THR A 54 -3.70 5.64 -12.01
C THR A 54 -4.48 5.36 -10.72
N ALA A 55 -5.41 4.40 -10.75
CA ALA A 55 -6.17 3.99 -9.58
C ALA A 55 -5.26 3.40 -8.48
N ALA A 56 -4.31 2.54 -8.85
CA ALA A 56 -3.34 2.00 -7.91
C ALA A 56 -2.50 3.11 -7.25
N SER A 57 -2.04 4.08 -8.05
CA SER A 57 -1.30 5.26 -7.56
C SER A 57 -2.14 6.10 -6.60
N GLN A 58 -3.41 6.32 -6.90
CA GLN A 58 -4.34 7.06 -6.04
C GLN A 58 -4.51 6.41 -4.67
N VAL A 59 -4.69 5.09 -4.62
CA VAL A 59 -4.82 4.34 -3.35
C VAL A 59 -3.54 4.47 -2.51
N ILE A 60 -2.37 4.37 -3.15
CA ILE A 60 -1.08 4.57 -2.48
C ILE A 60 -0.97 5.99 -1.94
N ALA A 61 -1.37 7.00 -2.70
CA ALA A 61 -1.34 8.40 -2.26
C ALA A 61 -2.23 8.65 -1.03
N ILE A 62 -3.43 8.05 -0.98
CA ILE A 62 -4.33 8.14 0.17
C ILE A 62 -3.70 7.50 1.42
N ASN A 63 -3.11 6.31 1.27
CA ASN A 63 -2.42 5.67 2.39
C ASN A 63 -1.18 6.47 2.83
N PHE A 64 -0.43 7.02 1.88
CA PHE A 64 0.75 7.84 2.17
C PHE A 64 0.39 9.13 2.88
N GLN A 65 -0.77 9.74 2.59
CA GLN A 65 -1.27 10.88 3.35
C GLN A 65 -1.46 10.53 4.83
N THR A 66 -2.05 9.37 5.13
CA THR A 66 -2.23 8.87 6.50
C THR A 66 -0.89 8.58 7.18
N VAL A 67 0.02 7.88 6.51
CA VAL A 67 1.37 7.58 7.03
C VAL A 67 2.16 8.86 7.28
N SER A 68 2.10 9.83 6.36
CA SER A 68 2.77 11.12 6.53
C SER A 68 2.25 11.89 7.74
N ALA A 69 0.93 11.90 7.94
CA ALA A 69 0.32 12.53 9.11
C ALA A 69 0.75 11.84 10.43
N ALA A 70 0.81 10.51 10.45
CA ALA A 70 1.29 9.74 11.59
C ALA A 70 2.77 10.05 11.94
N ASN A 71 3.58 10.42 10.94
CA ASN A 71 5.00 10.75 11.10
C ASN A 71 5.29 12.25 11.24
N ASN A 72 4.27 13.07 11.49
CA ASN A 72 4.39 14.53 11.54
C ASN A 72 5.16 15.11 10.32
N TYR A 73 4.95 14.51 9.14
CA TYR A 73 5.57 14.87 7.87
C TYR A 73 7.10 14.89 7.86
N TRP A 74 7.77 14.18 8.78
CA TRP A 74 9.23 14.16 8.91
C TRP A 74 9.87 15.57 8.96
N ARG A 75 9.14 16.54 9.54
CA ARG A 75 9.61 17.93 9.67
C ARG A 75 10.91 17.98 10.46
N LYS A 76 11.82 18.86 10.03
CA LYS A 76 13.08 19.18 10.73
C LYS A 76 12.94 20.49 11.47
#